data_AF-A0A1R3IEI7-F1
#
_entry.id   AF-A0A1R3IEI7-F1
#
_cell.length_a   1.000
_cell.length_b   1.000
_cell.length_c   1.000
_cell.angle_alpha   90.00
_cell.angle_beta   90.00
_cell.angle_gamma   90.00
#
_symmetry.space_group_name_H-M   'P 1'
#
loop_
_entity.id
_entity.type
_entity.pdbx_description
1 polymer ?
#
loop_
_entity_poly.entity_id
_entity_poly.type
_entity_poly.pdbx_seq_one_letter_code
_entity_poly.pdbx_strand_id
1 'polypeptide(L)'
;MTEERQKAIWAIYVWCRRTDELVDGPNADYMNSGVLERWEERLHDIFDGRRPYDMLDAALSDTVFNFPLDIKVCSSLLLYQKVLDAIEDNDYDNLTKRAYVGRTKKLLMLPLA
;
A
#
# COMPACT_ATOMS: atom_id res chain seq x y z
N MET A 1 -8.80 -22.89 5.17
CA MET A 1 -8.66 -21.44 5.36
C MET A 1 -9.83 -20.99 6.23
N THR A 2 -9.59 -20.29 7.34
CA THR A 2 -10.67 -19.82 8.22
C THR A 2 -11.34 -18.59 7.63
N GLU A 3 -12.60 -18.35 7.96
CA GLU A 3 -13.38 -17.22 7.45
C GLU A 3 -12.69 -15.88 7.77
N GLU A 4 -12.11 -15.75 8.96
CA GLU A 4 -11.40 -14.54 9.38
C GLU A 4 -10.12 -14.31 8.57
N ARG A 5 -9.36 -15.37 8.24
CA ARG A 5 -8.18 -15.26 7.36
C ARG A 5 -8.57 -14.85 5.93
N GLN A 6 -9.74 -15.28 5.46
CA GLN A 6 -10.24 -14.88 4.14
C GLN A 6 -10.63 -13.39 4.13
N LYS A 7 -11.28 -12.90 5.20
CA LYS A 7 -11.58 -11.47 5.39
C LYS A 7 -10.30 -10.63 5.44
N ALA A 8 -9.27 -11.10 6.13
CA ALA A 8 -7.97 -10.46 6.16
C ALA A 8 -7.33 -10.33 4.77
N ILE A 9 -7.35 -11.41 3.98
CA ILE A 9 -6.84 -11.40 2.59
C ILE A 9 -7.64 -10.39 1.74
N TRP A 10 -8.96 -10.33 1.92
CA TRP A 10 -9.80 -9.36 1.20
C TRP A 10 -9.50 -7.92 1.60
N ALA A 11 -9.27 -7.63 2.89
CA ALA A 11 -8.90 -6.30 3.34
C ALA A 11 -7.60 -5.82 2.69
N ILE A 12 -6.58 -6.68 2.66
CA ILE A 12 -5.30 -6.40 1.98
C ILE A 12 -5.51 -6.20 0.48
N TYR A 13 -6.26 -7.10 -0.16
CA TYR A 13 -6.52 -7.01 -1.60
C TYR A 13 -7.23 -5.70 -1.98
N VAL A 14 -8.25 -5.31 -1.21
CA VAL A 14 -8.99 -4.06 -1.43
C VAL A 14 -8.07 -2.86 -1.28
N TRP A 15 -7.19 -2.85 -0.28
CA TRP A 15 -6.23 -1.76 -0.10
C TRP A 15 -5.27 -1.63 -1.29
N CYS A 16 -4.69 -2.76 -1.72
CA CYS A 16 -3.81 -2.79 -2.89
C CYS A 16 -4.53 -2.34 -4.15
N ARG A 17 -5.76 -2.81 -4.39
CA ARG A 17 -6.53 -2.44 -5.58
C ARG A 17 -6.92 -0.96 -5.58
N ARG A 18 -7.24 -0.37 -4.42
CA ARG A 18 -7.51 1.07 -4.31
C ARG A 18 -6.28 1.90 -4.64
N THR A 19 -5.10 1.45 -4.20
CA THR A 19 -3.83 2.10 -4.51
C THR A 19 -3.51 1.99 -6.00
N ASP A 20 -3.77 0.83 -6.61
CA ASP A 20 -3.63 0.61 -8.06
C ASP A 20 -4.55 1.54 -8.87
N GLU A 21 -5.83 1.65 -8.50
CA GLU A 21 -6.76 2.61 -9.14
C GLU A 21 -6.37 4.07 -8.90
N LEU A 22 -5.72 4.38 -7.77
CA LEU A 22 -5.23 5.73 -7.48
C LEU A 22 -4.09 6.11 -8.45
N VAL A 23 -3.18 5.18 -8.72
CA VAL A 23 -1.97 5.42 -9.52
C VAL A 23 -2.16 5.16 -11.02
N ASP A 24 -2.88 4.09 -11.37
CA ASP A 24 -3.06 3.59 -12.75
C ASP A 24 -4.50 3.77 -13.26
N GLY A 25 -5.43 4.30 -12.46
CA GLY A 25 -6.83 4.46 -12.83
C GLY A 25 -7.12 5.72 -13.67
N PRO A 26 -8.38 5.92 -14.12
CA PRO A 26 -8.77 7.04 -14.98
C PRO A 26 -8.62 8.42 -14.32
N ASN A 27 -8.44 8.46 -13.00
CA ASN A 27 -8.19 9.68 -12.24
C ASN A 27 -6.70 9.90 -11.92
N ALA A 28 -5.79 9.08 -12.48
CA ALA A 28 -4.35 9.19 -12.28
C ALA A 28 -3.82 10.60 -12.62
N ASP A 29 -4.41 11.25 -13.63
CA ASP A 29 -4.05 12.61 -14.05
C ASP A 29 -4.30 13.69 -12.98
N TYR A 30 -5.15 13.39 -11.98
CA TYR A 30 -5.41 14.27 -10.84
C TYR A 30 -4.55 13.94 -9.62
N MET A 31 -3.66 12.95 -9.73
CA MET A 31 -2.71 12.63 -8.67
C MET A 31 -1.64 13.70 -8.59
N ASN A 32 -1.55 14.32 -7.43
CA ASN A 32 -0.49 15.23 -7.07
C ASN A 32 0.18 14.75 -5.78
N SER A 33 1.30 15.37 -5.44
CA SER A 33 2.06 15.09 -4.22
C SER A 33 1.20 15.02 -2.97
N GLY A 34 0.31 16.00 -2.77
CA GLY A 34 -0.57 16.04 -1.61
C GLY A 34 -1.61 14.91 -1.55
N VAL A 35 -1.98 14.29 -2.67
CA VAL A 35 -2.87 13.11 -2.66
C VAL A 35 -2.11 11.86 -2.24
N LEU A 36 -0.89 11.67 -2.75
CA LEU A 36 -0.05 10.52 -2.36
C LEU A 36 0.43 10.64 -0.91
N GLU A 37 0.83 11.82 -0.46
CA GLU A 37 1.24 12.09 0.92
C GLU A 37 0.11 11.74 1.91
N ARG A 38 -1.12 12.20 1.63
CA ARG A 38 -2.30 11.81 2.43
C ARG A 38 -2.60 10.31 2.38
N TRP A 39 -2.31 9.65 1.25
CA TRP A 39 -2.52 8.20 1.14
C TRP A 39 -1.48 7.42 1.94
N GLU A 40 -0.23 7.90 1.96
CA GLU A 40 0.85 7.35 2.77
C GLU A 40 0.60 7.57 4.27
N GLU A 41 0.16 8.76 4.68
CA GLU A 41 -0.24 9.05 6.06
C GLU A 41 -1.30 8.06 6.56
N ARG A 42 -2.30 7.74 5.73
CA ARG A 42 -3.33 6.75 6.09
C ARG A 42 -2.75 5.36 6.31
N LEU A 43 -1.78 4.96 5.50
CA LEU A 43 -1.09 3.69 5.69
C LEU A 43 -0.33 3.67 7.02
N HIS A 44 0.41 4.74 7.32
CA HIS A 44 1.11 4.89 8.59
C HIS A 44 0.15 4.86 9.78
N ASP A 45 -0.97 5.58 9.71
CA ASP A 45 -1.97 5.60 10.76
C ASP A 45 -2.56 4.21 11.03
N ILE A 46 -2.76 3.39 9.98
CA ILE A 46 -3.22 1.99 10.12
C ILE A 46 -2.20 1.14 10.87
N PHE A 47 -0.91 1.26 10.53
CA PHE A 47 0.17 0.48 11.17
C PHE A 47 0.50 0.95 12.58
N ASP A 48 0.38 2.25 12.85
CA ASP A 48 0.58 2.85 14.17
C ASP A 48 -0.63 2.61 15.12
N GLY A 49 -1.69 1.96 14.63
CA GLY A 49 -2.91 1.71 15.40
C GLY A 49 -3.71 2.98 15.70
N ARG A 50 -3.54 4.03 14.88
CA ARG A 50 -4.30 5.28 14.96
C ARG A 50 -5.68 5.13 14.30
N ARG A 51 -6.49 6.18 14.37
CA ARG A 51 -7.88 6.14 13.91
C ARG A 51 -7.93 5.96 12.38
N PRO A 52 -8.58 4.89 11.87
CA PRO A 52 -8.74 4.70 10.43
C PRO A 52 -9.57 5.82 9.80
N TYR A 53 -9.21 6.22 8.57
CA TYR A 53 -9.92 7.28 7.86
C TYR A 53 -11.30 6.82 7.34
N ASP A 54 -11.40 5.58 6.86
CA ASP A 54 -12.65 4.98 6.38
C ASP A 54 -12.83 3.51 6.81
N MET A 55 -13.95 2.90 6.41
CA MET A 55 -14.29 1.52 6.76
C MET A 55 -13.32 0.49 6.20
N LEU A 56 -12.65 0.77 5.08
CA LEU A 56 -11.70 -0.15 4.44
C LEU A 56 -10.35 -0.06 5.13
N ASP A 57 -9.94 1.13 5.55
CA ASP A 57 -8.78 1.34 6.43
C ASP A 57 -9.00 0.61 7.76
N ALA A 58 -10.22 0.67 8.30
CA ALA A 58 -10.58 -0.05 9.52
C ALA A 58 -10.50 -1.58 9.34
N ALA A 59 -10.91 -2.10 8.18
CA ALA A 59 -10.78 -3.53 7.87
C ALA A 59 -9.31 -3.95 7.77
N LEU A 60 -8.44 -3.10 7.20
CA LEU A 60 -7.00 -3.37 7.16
C LEU A 60 -6.36 -3.25 8.55
N SER A 61 -6.76 -2.25 9.34
CA SER A 61 -6.28 -2.07 10.72
C SER A 61 -6.64 -3.27 11.60
N ASP A 62 -7.88 -3.75 11.53
CA ASP A 62 -8.32 -4.97 12.21
C ASP A 62 -7.48 -6.19 11.78
N THR A 63 -7.18 -6.28 10.49
CA THR A 63 -6.33 -7.34 9.93
C THR A 63 -4.90 -7.28 10.47
N VAL A 64 -4.29 -6.10 10.51
CA VAL A 64 -2.93 -5.87 11.03
C VAL A 64 -2.86 -6.21 12.52
N PHE A 65 -3.92 -5.92 13.28
CA PHE A 65 -3.95 -6.12 14.73
C PHE A 65 -4.26 -7.57 15.13
N ASN A 66 -5.21 -8.23 14.44
CA ASN A 66 -5.68 -9.56 14.79
C ASN A 66 -4.88 -10.69 14.14
N PHE A 67 -4.14 -10.41 13.06
CA PHE A 67 -3.33 -11.41 12.38
C PHE A 67 -1.84 -11.02 12.39
N PRO A 68 -0.94 -11.90 12.84
CA PRO A 68 0.47 -11.75 12.55
C PRO A 68 0.65 -11.92 11.05
N LEU A 69 0.65 -10.80 10.33
CA LEU A 69 0.79 -10.77 8.89
C LEU A 69 2.12 -11.42 8.50
N ASP A 70 2.04 -12.38 7.56
CA ASP A 70 3.22 -13.03 6.99
C ASP A 70 4.17 -11.97 6.45
N ILE A 71 5.48 -12.17 6.63
CA ILE A 71 6.57 -11.34 6.11
C ILE A 71 6.32 -10.93 4.66
N LYS A 72 5.72 -11.81 3.84
CA LYS A 72 5.38 -11.52 2.44
C LYS A 72 4.35 -10.39 2.28
N VAL A 73 3.36 -10.33 3.16
CA VAL A 73 2.32 -9.29 3.15
C VAL A 73 2.90 -7.96 3.62
N CYS A 74 3.65 -7.95 4.72
CA CYS A 74 4.36 -6.75 5.16
C CYS A 74 5.33 -6.23 4.09
N SER A 75 6.07 -7.14 3.44
CA SER A 75 6.98 -6.80 2.35
C SER A 75 6.25 -6.24 1.14
N SER A 76 5.04 -6.72 0.83
CA SER A 76 4.24 -6.15 -0.25
C SER A 76 3.79 -4.72 0.07
N LEU A 77 3.40 -4.43 1.31
CA LEU A 77 3.00 -3.09 1.75
C LEU A 77 4.20 -2.11 1.75
N LEU A 78 5.37 -2.55 2.23
CA LEU A 78 6.62 -1.79 2.13
C LEU A 78 7.04 -1.55 0.68
N LEU A 79 6.81 -2.54 -0.19
CA LEU A 79 7.09 -2.41 -1.61
C LEU A 79 6.18 -1.35 -2.25
N TYR A 80 4.90 -1.30 -1.85
CA TYR A 80 3.98 -0.28 -2.31
C TYR A 80 4.40 1.12 -1.86
N GLN A 81 4.81 1.30 -0.60
CA GLN A 81 5.39 2.58 -0.14
C GLN A 81 6.57 3.00 -1.04
N LYS A 82 7.43 2.06 -1.44
CA LYS A 82 8.59 2.37 -2.28
C LYS A 82 8.24 2.60 -3.74
N VAL A 83 7.09 2.11 -4.20
CA VAL A 83 6.52 2.48 -5.50
C VAL A 83 5.99 3.91 -5.43
N LEU A 84 5.36 4.32 -4.32
CA LEU A 84 4.95 5.73 -4.10
C LEU A 84 6.16 6.67 -4.15
N ASP A 85 7.25 6.35 -3.44
CA ASP A 85 8.51 7.11 -3.54
C ASP A 85 9.00 7.23 -5.00
N ALA A 86 8.93 6.12 -5.76
CA ALA A 86 9.39 6.09 -7.14
C ALA A 86 8.48 6.88 -8.10
N ILE A 87 7.21 7.07 -7.75
CA ILE A 87 6.28 7.94 -8.48
C ILE A 87 6.63 9.41 -8.22
N GLU A 88 6.94 9.75 -6.96
CA GLU A 88 7.40 11.09 -6.59
C GLU A 88 8.75 11.43 -7.24
N ASP A 89 9.73 10.51 -7.23
CA ASP A 89 11.01 10.66 -7.93
C ASP A 89 10.84 10.85 -9.46
N ASN A 90 9.75 10.32 -10.02
CA ASN A 90 9.41 10.45 -11.44
C ASN A 90 8.59 11.71 -11.76
N ASP A 91 8.42 12.62 -10.80
CA ASP A 91 7.61 13.84 -10.94
C ASP A 91 6.16 13.53 -11.39
N TYR A 92 5.63 12.39 -10.89
CA TYR A 92 4.27 11.91 -11.16
C TYR A 92 3.96 11.55 -12.63
N ASP A 93 4.95 11.51 -13.53
CA ASP A 93 4.79 11.08 -14.94
C ASP A 93 4.70 9.53 -15.06
N ASN A 94 3.57 8.96 -14.65
CA ASN A 94 3.31 7.51 -14.79
C ASN A 94 2.97 7.11 -16.24
N LEU A 95 2.38 8.02 -17.02
CA LEU A 95 1.91 7.73 -18.39
C LEU A 95 3.08 7.47 -19.36
N THR A 96 4.20 8.17 -19.18
CA THR A 96 5.38 8.01 -20.04
C THR A 96 6.48 7.20 -19.34
N LYS A 97 6.56 7.26 -18.01
CA LYS A 97 7.54 6.54 -17.20
C LYS A 97 6.89 5.75 -16.08
N ARG A 98 6.69 4.46 -16.34
CA ARG A 98 6.21 3.53 -15.32
C ARG A 98 7.13 3.55 -14.09
N ALA A 99 6.58 3.89 -12.93
CA ALA A 99 7.28 3.76 -11.67
C ALA A 99 7.42 2.28 -11.30
N TYR A 100 8.63 1.84 -11.01
CA TYR A 100 8.88 0.49 -10.54
C TYR A 100 10.00 0.48 -9.52
N VAL A 101 9.85 -0.37 -8.51
CA VAL A 101 10.94 -0.67 -7.58
C VAL A 101 11.81 -1.75 -8.22
N GLY A 102 13.08 -1.44 -8.47
CA GLY A 102 14.06 -2.38 -8.99
C GLY A 102 14.22 -3.63 -8.12
N ARG A 103 14.48 -4.79 -8.74
CA ARG A 103 14.55 -6.11 -8.06
C ARG A 103 15.51 -6.14 -6.86
N THR A 104 16.61 -5.42 -6.92
CA THR A 104 17.59 -5.31 -5.84
C THR A 104 17.04 -4.58 -4.61
N LYS A 105 16.29 -3.48 -4.83
CA LYS A 105 15.59 -2.76 -3.76
C LYS A 105 14.51 -3.67 -3.15
N LYS A 106 13.77 -4.43 -3.98
CA LYS A 106 12.78 -5.43 -3.48
C LYS A 106 13.42 -6.50 -2.58
N LEU A 107 14.62 -6.98 -2.94
CA LEU A 107 15.33 -8.01 -2.19
C LEU A 107 15.88 -7.50 -0.85
N LEU A 108 16.35 -6.25 -0.80
CA LEU A 108 16.84 -5.58 0.41
C LEU A 108 15.74 -5.26 1.43
N MET A 109 14.48 -5.14 0.98
CA MET A 109 13.33 -4.82 1.82
C MET A 109 12.65 -6.04 2.44
N LEU A 110 12.96 -7.25 1.95
CA LEU A 110 12.48 -8.45 2.59
C LEU A 110 13.14 -8.52 3.98
N PRO A 111 12.37 -8.52 5.09
CA PRO A 111 12.95 -8.71 6.40
C PRO A 111 13.72 -10.02 6.39
N LEU A 112 15.02 -9.94 6.71
CA LEU A 112 15.89 -11.10 6.84
C LEU A 112 15.27 -12.01 7.90
N ALA A 113 14.91 -13.22 7.48
CA ALA A 113 14.33 -14.25 8.34
C ALA A 113 15.24 -14.61 9.51
#